data_AF-U9UKF7-F1
#
_entry.id   AF-U9UKF7-F1
#
_cell.length_a   1.000
_cell.length_b   1.000
_cell.length_c   1.000
_cell.angle_alpha   90.00
_cell.angle_beta   90.00
_cell.angle_gamma   90.00
#
_symmetry.space_group_name_H-M   'P 1'
#
loop_
_entity.id
_entity.type
_entity.pdbx_description
1 polymer ?
#
loop_
_entity_poly.entity_id
_entity_poly.type
_entity_poly.pdbx_seq_one_letter_code
_entity_poly.pdbx_strand_id
1 'polypeptide(L)'
;MRQINENYELKAEIAKLRHYIDELKKELESKKNRKFQTRCIQIAKILNEEPIIEYRPSFMQGLELDAFFQKYRIALEVQGAHSTRWYKDIKKLEDIVNHDRKKRCICLDNGIFLIEVWYDQTGNRYSRKDTKN
;
A
#
# COMPACT_ATOMS: atom_id res chain seq x y z
N MET A 1 33.56 -3.14 34.89
CA MET A 1 33.22 -1.79 34.38
C MET A 1 33.25 -1.69 32.86
N ARG A 2 34.28 -2.19 32.16
CA ARG A 2 34.40 -2.11 30.68
C ARG A 2 33.22 -2.68 29.89
N GLN A 3 32.78 -3.91 30.21
CA GLN A 3 31.61 -4.56 29.58
C GLN A 3 30.27 -3.86 29.86
N ILE A 4 30.15 -3.17 30.99
CA ILE A 4 28.94 -2.37 31.29
C ILE A 4 28.90 -1.15 30.38
N ASN A 5 30.05 -0.50 30.18
CA ASN A 5 30.17 0.67 29.31
C ASN A 5 29.89 0.33 27.83
N GLU A 6 30.46 -0.78 27.34
CA GLU A 6 30.18 -1.30 25.98
C GLU A 6 28.69 -1.63 25.79
N ASN A 7 28.02 -2.20 26.80
CA ASN A 7 26.58 -2.45 26.75
C ASN A 7 25.74 -1.16 26.73
N TYR A 8 26.18 -0.09 27.39
CA TYR A 8 25.51 1.21 27.33
C TYR A 8 25.69 1.88 25.97
N GLU A 9 26.89 1.82 25.40
CA GLU A 9 27.19 2.34 24.07
C GLU A 9 26.40 1.61 22.97
N LEU A 10 26.37 0.27 23.02
CA LEU A 10 25.58 -0.55 22.09
C LEU A 10 24.08 -0.26 22.19
N LYS A 11 23.53 -0.06 23.39
CA LYS A 11 22.13 0.32 23.57
C LYS A 11 21.82 1.69 22.96
N ALA A 12 22.72 2.65 23.12
CA ALA A 12 22.57 3.98 22.53
C ALA A 12 22.61 3.91 20.99
N GLU A 13 23.50 3.10 20.43
CA GLU A 13 23.59 2.89 18.98
C GLU A 13 22.36 2.18 18.41
N ILE A 14 21.86 1.13 19.09
CA ILE A 14 20.59 0.47 18.74
C ILE A 14 19.43 1.46 18.74
N ALA A 15 19.36 2.36 19.73
CA ALA A 15 18.31 3.38 19.79
C ALA A 15 18.38 4.35 18.61
N LYS A 16 19.59 4.79 18.23
CA LYS A 16 19.81 5.64 17.05
C LYS A 16 19.42 4.94 15.75
N LEU A 17 19.83 3.68 15.57
CA LEU A 17 19.49 2.90 14.39
C LEU A 17 17.97 2.68 14.27
N ARG A 18 17.29 2.41 15.39
CA ARG A 18 15.82 2.29 15.41
C ARG A 18 15.14 3.58 14.97
N HIS A 19 15.60 4.73 15.49
CA HIS A 19 15.08 6.03 15.10
C HIS A 19 15.25 6.27 13.60
N TYR A 20 16.45 6.04 13.07
CA TYR A 20 16.76 6.21 11.66
C TYR A 20 15.90 5.32 10.75
N ILE A 21 15.68 4.06 11.16
CA ILE A 21 14.78 3.14 10.46
C ILE A 21 13.35 3.70 10.40
N ASP A 22 12.84 4.27 11.49
CA ASP A 22 11.50 4.82 11.53
C ASP A 22 11.35 6.10 10.69
N GLU A 23 12.37 6.94 10.62
CA GLU A 23 12.43 8.08 9.68
C GLU A 23 12.40 7.62 8.23
N LEU A 24 13.23 6.63 7.86
CA LEU A 24 13.26 6.07 6.51
C LEU A 24 11.91 5.46 6.10
N LYS A 25 11.21 4.79 7.02
CA LYS A 25 9.84 4.28 6.76
C LYS A 25 8.86 5.41 6.49
N LYS A 26 8.88 6.48 7.29
CA LYS A 26 8.02 7.66 7.08
C LYS A 26 8.31 8.33 5.74
N GLU A 27 9.58 8.47 5.37
CA GLU A 27 9.95 9.04 4.08
C GLU A 27 9.47 8.16 2.92
N LEU A 28 9.62 6.84 3.03
CA LEU A 28 9.13 5.90 2.02
C LEU A 28 7.60 5.99 1.85
N GLU A 29 6.86 6.07 2.95
CA GLU A 29 5.39 6.17 2.92
C GLU A 29 4.94 7.49 2.29
N SER A 30 5.59 8.61 2.64
CA SER A 30 5.29 9.91 2.03
C SER A 30 5.59 9.94 0.52
N LYS A 31 6.66 9.26 0.06
CA LYS A 31 6.96 9.10 -1.38
C LYS A 31 5.90 8.30 -2.12
N LYS A 32 5.36 7.23 -1.53
CA LYS A 32 4.26 6.45 -2.11
C LYS A 32 2.99 7.31 -2.22
N ASN A 33 2.63 8.01 -1.15
CA ASN A 33 1.45 8.89 -1.13
C ASN A 33 1.54 9.98 -2.20
N ARG A 34 2.72 10.59 -2.38
CA ARG A 34 2.94 11.58 -3.45
C ARG A 34 2.78 10.98 -4.86
N LYS A 35 3.28 9.77 -5.09
CA LYS A 35 3.15 9.07 -6.39
C LYS A 35 1.69 8.68 -6.66
N PHE A 36 0.94 8.26 -5.65
CA PHE A 36 -0.50 7.99 -5.77
C PHE A 36 -1.26 9.27 -6.12
N GLN A 37 -1.08 10.34 -5.34
CA GLN A 37 -1.70 11.64 -5.59
C GLN A 37 -1.44 12.14 -7.00
N THR A 38 -0.19 12.04 -7.47
CA THR A 38 0.18 12.45 -8.84
C THR A 38 -0.62 11.68 -9.90
N ARG A 39 -0.85 10.37 -9.71
CA ARG A 39 -1.62 9.56 -10.65
C ARG A 39 -3.11 9.82 -10.57
N CYS A 40 -3.67 9.95 -9.37
CA CYS A 40 -5.06 10.35 -9.19
C CYS A 40 -5.33 11.66 -9.93
N ILE A 41 -4.43 12.64 -9.81
CA ILE A 41 -4.51 13.91 -10.54
C ILE A 41 -4.45 13.70 -12.05
N GLN A 42 -3.55 12.85 -12.56
CA GLN A 42 -3.46 12.57 -14.00
C GLN A 42 -4.72 11.91 -14.55
N ILE A 43 -5.25 10.90 -13.85
CA ILE A 43 -6.48 10.21 -14.24
C ILE A 43 -7.67 11.15 -14.15
N ALA A 44 -7.76 11.97 -13.09
CA ALA A 44 -8.79 12.97 -12.93
C ALA A 44 -8.83 13.95 -14.10
N LYS A 45 -7.66 14.39 -14.59
CA LYS A 45 -7.56 15.25 -15.78
C LYS A 45 -8.01 14.54 -17.07
N ILE A 46 -7.64 13.26 -17.25
CA ILE A 46 -8.04 12.48 -18.43
C ILE A 46 -9.55 12.23 -18.45
N LEU A 47 -10.11 11.89 -17.29
CA LEU A 47 -11.53 11.57 -17.13
C LEU A 47 -12.40 12.83 -16.98
N ASN A 48 -11.78 13.97 -16.70
CA ASN A 48 -12.43 15.22 -16.29
C ASN A 48 -13.41 15.00 -15.13
N GLU A 49 -12.95 14.28 -14.11
CA GLU A 49 -13.71 13.90 -12.92
C GLU A 49 -12.76 13.87 -11.71
N GLU A 50 -13.14 14.49 -10.60
CA GLU A 50 -12.41 14.35 -9.34
C GLU A 50 -12.77 13.03 -8.64
N PRO A 51 -11.79 12.26 -8.15
CA PRO A 51 -12.08 11.03 -7.43
C PRO A 51 -12.58 11.31 -6.02
N ILE A 52 -13.43 10.41 -5.52
CA ILE A 52 -13.71 10.27 -4.09
C ILE A 52 -12.54 9.49 -3.48
N ILE A 53 -11.80 10.11 -2.56
CA ILE A 53 -10.65 9.50 -1.86
C ILE A 53 -11.15 8.72 -0.64
N GLU A 54 -10.49 7.59 -0.33
CA GLU A 54 -10.81 6.74 0.85
C GLU A 54 -12.30 6.36 0.90
N TYR A 55 -12.82 5.92 -0.25
CA TYR A 55 -14.25 5.68 -0.43
C TYR A 55 -14.70 4.36 0.21
N ARG A 56 -15.59 4.44 1.20
CA ARG A 56 -16.17 3.28 1.92
C ARG A 56 -17.69 3.17 1.73
N PRO A 57 -18.17 2.79 0.54
CA PRO A 57 -19.61 2.63 0.33
C PRO A 57 -20.17 1.41 1.04
N SER A 58 -21.46 1.43 1.36
CA SER A 58 -22.15 0.34 2.06
C SER A 58 -22.03 -1.01 1.34
N PHE A 59 -22.06 -1.02 0.00
CA PHE A 59 -21.89 -2.25 -0.80
C PHE A 59 -20.51 -2.88 -0.68
N MET A 60 -19.49 -2.13 -0.22
CA MET A 60 -18.14 -2.66 0.03
C MET A 60 -18.03 -3.41 1.36
N GLN A 61 -19.11 -3.53 2.14
CA GLN A 61 -19.16 -4.36 3.35
C GLN A 61 -18.02 -4.03 4.35
N GLY A 62 -17.73 -2.74 4.52
CA GLY A 62 -16.66 -2.25 5.38
C GLY A 62 -15.28 -2.15 4.74
N LEU A 63 -15.12 -2.58 3.48
CA LEU A 63 -13.89 -2.37 2.70
C LEU A 63 -13.83 -0.93 2.14
N GLU A 64 -12.60 -0.44 1.94
CA GLU A 64 -12.30 0.89 1.37
C GLU A 64 -11.74 0.76 -0.05
N LEU A 65 -11.93 1.80 -0.86
CA LEU A 65 -11.22 2.01 -2.12
C LEU A 65 -10.39 3.30 -2.00
N ASP A 66 -9.11 3.29 -2.37
CA ASP A 66 -8.24 4.47 -2.17
C ASP A 66 -8.70 5.69 -2.98
N ALA A 67 -9.17 5.46 -4.20
CA ALA A 67 -9.82 6.49 -5.02
C ALA A 67 -10.92 5.89 -5.91
N PHE A 68 -12.01 6.63 -6.09
CA PHE A 68 -13.15 6.19 -6.91
C PHE A 68 -13.68 7.30 -7.82
N PHE A 69 -13.71 7.02 -9.12
CA PHE A 69 -14.29 7.86 -10.16
C PHE A 69 -15.70 7.34 -10.45
N GLN A 70 -16.70 8.00 -9.87
CA GLN A 70 -18.08 7.54 -9.81
C GLN A 70 -18.72 7.43 -11.19
N LYS A 71 -18.52 8.42 -12.07
CA LYS A 71 -19.13 8.47 -13.40
C LYS A 71 -18.66 7.33 -14.29
N TYR A 72 -17.36 7.02 -14.25
CA TYR A 72 -16.79 5.94 -15.06
C TYR A 72 -16.78 4.58 -14.34
N ARG A 73 -17.22 4.53 -13.07
CA ARG A 73 -17.19 3.34 -12.23
C ARG A 73 -15.77 2.74 -12.15
N ILE A 74 -14.76 3.59 -12.06
CA ILE A 74 -13.35 3.17 -11.94
C ILE A 74 -12.89 3.34 -10.50
N ALA A 75 -12.31 2.30 -9.93
CA ALA A 75 -11.67 2.34 -8.62
C ALA A 75 -10.16 2.17 -8.75
N LEU A 76 -9.40 2.89 -7.95
CA LEU A 76 -7.95 2.72 -7.80
C LEU A 76 -7.65 2.12 -6.43
N GLU A 77 -6.74 1.17 -6.40
CA GLU A 77 -6.21 0.57 -5.18
C GLU A 77 -4.68 0.56 -5.25
N VAL A 78 -4.03 1.08 -4.22
CA VAL A 78 -2.59 1.13 -4.06
C VAL A 78 -2.14 -0.07 -3.26
N GLN A 79 -1.39 -0.94 -3.92
CA GLN A 79 -0.79 -2.10 -3.29
C GLN A 79 0.68 -1.81 -2.95
N GLY A 80 1.04 -2.00 -1.68
CA GLY A 80 2.39 -1.85 -1.21
C GLY A 80 3.23 -3.12 -1.37
N ALA A 81 4.51 -2.93 -1.72
CA ALA A 81 5.64 -3.81 -1.45
C ALA A 81 5.62 -4.45 -0.04
N HIS A 82 4.91 -5.55 0.21
CA HIS A 82 5.05 -6.29 1.46
C HIS A 82 6.44 -6.93 1.53
N SER A 83 7.22 -6.65 2.57
CA SER A 83 8.55 -7.23 2.72
C SER A 83 8.49 -8.75 2.89
N THR A 84 9.54 -9.47 2.50
CA THR A 84 9.65 -10.94 2.60
C THR A 84 9.42 -11.49 4.02
N ARG A 85 9.53 -10.65 5.06
CA ARG A 85 9.27 -10.99 6.45
C ARG A 85 7.79 -11.17 6.78
N TRP A 86 6.88 -10.62 5.97
CA TRP A 86 5.43 -10.78 6.14
C TRP A 86 4.95 -12.19 5.82
N TYR A 87 5.61 -12.90 4.91
CA TYR A 87 5.25 -14.26 4.49
C TYR A 87 5.59 -15.36 5.51
N LYS A 88 6.07 -15.02 6.71
CA LYS A 88 6.37 -16.01 7.76
C LYS A 88 5.12 -16.56 8.44
N ASP A 89 3.96 -15.91 8.24
CA ASP A 89 2.69 -16.28 8.85
C ASP A 89 1.67 -16.59 7.76
N ILE A 90 1.43 -17.88 7.52
CA ILE A 90 0.55 -18.39 6.44
C ILE A 90 -0.87 -17.84 6.60
N LYS A 91 -1.35 -17.72 7.85
CA LYS A 91 -2.71 -17.25 8.11
C LYS A 91 -2.88 -15.79 7.74
N LYS A 92 -1.90 -14.94 8.06
CA LYS A 92 -1.92 -13.52 7.64
C LYS A 92 -1.87 -13.37 6.13
N LEU A 93 -1.14 -14.26 5.45
CA LEU A 93 -1.09 -14.26 3.98
C LEU A 93 -2.46 -14.64 3.39
N GLU A 94 -3.09 -15.69 3.91
CA GLU A 94 -4.44 -16.08 3.50
C GLU A 94 -5.45 -14.95 3.74
N ASP A 95 -5.40 -14.29 4.89
CA ASP A 95 -6.29 -13.17 5.22
C ASP A 95 -6.15 -12.02 4.21
N ILE A 96 -4.91 -11.65 3.83
CA ILE A 96 -4.65 -10.62 2.81
C ILE A 96 -5.16 -11.05 1.44
N VAL A 97 -4.85 -12.28 1.02
CA VAL A 97 -5.30 -12.80 -0.28
C VAL A 97 -6.82 -12.86 -0.34
N ASN A 98 -7.48 -13.29 0.73
CA ASN A 98 -8.93 -13.35 0.83
C ASN A 98 -9.55 -11.95 0.84
N HIS A 99 -8.94 -11.00 1.55
CA HIS A 99 -9.36 -9.60 1.58
C HIS A 99 -9.31 -8.97 0.18
N ASP A 100 -8.20 -9.12 -0.53
CA ASP A 100 -8.03 -8.60 -1.90
C ASP A 100 -8.97 -9.28 -2.89
N ARG A 101 -9.14 -10.60 -2.76
CA ARG A 101 -10.09 -11.37 -3.58
C ARG A 101 -11.51 -10.89 -3.36
N LYS A 102 -11.93 -10.71 -2.10
CA LYS A 102 -13.25 -10.19 -1.74
C LYS A 102 -13.48 -8.81 -2.36
N LYS A 103 -12.50 -7.91 -2.25
CA LYS A 103 -12.55 -6.57 -2.85
C LYS A 103 -12.76 -6.64 -4.38
N ARG A 104 -11.97 -7.46 -5.09
CA ARG A 104 -12.15 -7.67 -6.54
C ARG A 104 -13.52 -8.20 -6.90
N CYS A 105 -14.02 -9.21 -6.18
CA CYS A 105 -15.34 -9.79 -6.42
C CYS A 105 -16.45 -8.75 -6.24
N ILE A 106 -16.45 -8.01 -5.14
CA ILE A 106 -17.47 -6.97 -4.90
C ILE A 106 -17.41 -5.89 -5.98
N CYS A 107 -16.22 -5.41 -6.37
CA CYS A 107 -16.11 -4.45 -7.46
C CYS A 107 -16.70 -5.01 -8.77
N LEU A 108 -16.35 -6.25 -9.14
CA LEU A 108 -16.85 -6.89 -10.35
C LEU A 108 -18.38 -7.05 -10.33
N ASP A 109 -18.94 -7.54 -9.22
CA ASP A 109 -20.37 -7.75 -9.05
C ASP A 109 -21.16 -6.44 -9.14
N ASN A 110 -20.52 -5.31 -8.79
CA ASN A 110 -21.09 -3.97 -8.89
C ASN A 110 -20.73 -3.25 -10.20
N GLY A 111 -20.09 -3.91 -11.17
CA GLY A 111 -19.68 -3.29 -12.44
C GLY A 111 -18.66 -2.17 -12.26
N ILE A 112 -17.79 -2.28 -11.25
CA ILE A 112 -16.70 -1.35 -10.98
C ILE A 112 -15.41 -1.93 -11.55
N PHE A 113 -14.72 -1.14 -12.37
CA PHE A 113 -13.42 -1.48 -12.91
C PHE A 113 -12.32 -1.13 -11.91
N LEU A 114 -11.76 -2.14 -11.24
CA LEU A 114 -10.71 -1.97 -10.24
C LEU A 114 -9.31 -2.00 -10.89
N ILE A 115 -8.54 -0.92 -10.69
CA ILE A 115 -7.15 -0.79 -11.15
C ILE A 115 -6.23 -0.87 -9.93
N GLU A 116 -5.44 -1.94 -9.87
CA GLU A 116 -4.42 -2.13 -8.84
C GLU A 116 -3.10 -1.49 -9.28
N VAL A 117 -2.59 -0.57 -8.47
CA VAL A 117 -1.31 0.10 -8.69
C VAL A 117 -0.29 -0.43 -7.69
N TRP A 118 0.68 -1.18 -8.20
CA TRP A 118 1.75 -1.77 -7.40
C TRP A 118 2.99 -0.86 -7.34
N TYR A 119 3.54 -0.69 -6.14
CA TYR A 119 4.81 -0.02 -5.87
C TYR A 119 5.76 -0.94 -5.10
N ASP A 120 7.06 -0.86 -5.36
CA ASP A 120 8.08 -1.55 -4.55
C ASP A 120 8.61 -0.61 -3.46
N GLN A 121 9.62 -1.11 -2.78
CA GLN A 121 10.40 -0.42 -1.77
C GLN A 121 11.12 0.84 -2.31
N THR A 122 11.32 0.98 -3.62
CA THR A 122 11.85 2.21 -4.26
C THR A 122 10.75 3.12 -4.85
N GLY A 123 9.49 2.68 -4.79
CA GLY A 123 8.32 3.38 -5.34
C GLY A 123 8.20 3.31 -6.87
N ASN A 124 8.98 2.48 -7.54
CA ASN A 124 8.85 2.20 -8.98
C ASN A 124 7.69 1.23 -9.25
N ARG A 125 7.27 1.10 -10.52
CA ARG A 125 6.14 0.23 -10.94
C ARG A 125 6.61 -1.19 -11.24
N TYR A 126 5.76 -2.17 -10.94
CA TYR A 126 5.85 -3.54 -11.49
C TYR A 126 4.51 -3.94 -12.06
N SER A 127 4.53 -4.79 -13.07
CA SER A 127 3.34 -5.50 -13.49
C SER A 127 3.30 -6.84 -12.75
N ARG A 128 2.09 -7.32 -12.41
CA ARG A 128 1.91 -8.65 -11.80
C ARG A 128 2.40 -9.80 -12.70
N LYS A 129 2.82 -9.52 -13.94
CA LYS A 129 3.35 -10.52 -14.88
C LYS A 129 4.82 -10.88 -14.61
N ASP A 130 5.50 -10.14 -13.74
CA ASP A 130 6.95 -10.28 -13.51
C ASP A 130 7.31 -11.33 -12.44
N THR A 131 6.34 -12.11 -11.93
CA THR A 131 6.54 -13.12 -10.86
C THR A 131 6.23 -14.56 -11.26
N LYS A 132 6.31 -14.92 -12.55
CA LYS A 132 6.43 -16.33 -12.94
C LYS A 132 7.90 -16.70 -13.07
N ASN A 133 8.48 -17.15 -11.96
CA ASN A 133 9.62 -18.09 -11.93
C ASN A 133 9.24 -19.23 -11.00
#